data_AF-A0A9Q0VJB3-F1
#
_entry.id   AF-A0A9Q0VJB3-F1
#
_cell.length_a   1.000
_cell.length_b   1.000
_cell.length_c   1.000
_cell.angle_alpha   90.00
_cell.angle_beta   90.00
_cell.angle_gamma   90.00
#
_symmetry.space_group_name_H-M   'P 1'
#
loop_
_entity.id
_entity.type
_entity.pdbx_description
1 polymer ?
#
loop_
_entity_poly.entity_id
_entity_poly.type
_entity_poly.pdbx_seq_one_letter_code
_entity_poly.pdbx_strand_id
1 'polypeptide(L)'
;MDTSVSMYYLGQDIEISSKDLNRRISENSKGDTSCAADGMRLGLHKVVRVSPKTDSTAPAVVCNAFRAIFGAIAMDTKKVDDAGSVFWKVHGGEAGRAMAM
;
A
#
# COMPACT_ATOMS: atom_id res chain seq x y z
N MET A 1 0.99 2.48 -5.71
CA MET A 1 2.07 2.14 -4.75
C MET A 1 3.39 2.45 -5.38
N ASP A 2 3.72 1.85 -6.52
CA ASP A 2 4.97 2.08 -7.26
C ASP A 2 5.25 3.57 -7.47
N THR A 3 4.29 4.36 -7.95
CA THR A 3 4.43 5.82 -8.09
C THR A 3 4.80 6.51 -6.77
N SER A 4 4.12 6.18 -5.67
CA SER A 4 4.40 6.75 -4.35
C SER A 4 5.78 6.34 -3.83
N VAL A 5 6.20 5.11 -4.14
CA VAL A 5 7.55 4.62 -3.82
C VAL A 5 8.60 5.35 -4.64
N SER A 6 8.39 5.48 -5.96
CA SER A 6 9.27 6.22 -6.85
C SER A 6 9.46 7.66 -6.39
N MET A 7 8.37 8.37 -6.14
CA MET A 7 8.39 9.78 -5.73
C MET A 7 9.08 9.97 -4.38
N TYR A 8 8.90 9.05 -3.44
CA TYR A 8 9.57 9.10 -2.14
C TYR A 8 11.10 8.98 -2.24
N TYR A 9 11.59 8.06 -3.08
CA TYR A 9 13.03 7.88 -3.26
C TYR A 9 13.63 8.98 -4.14
N LEU A 10 12.95 9.41 -5.21
CA LEU A 10 13.39 10.54 -6.03
C LEU A 10 13.40 11.87 -5.26
N GLY A 11 12.49 12.05 -4.31
CA GLY A 11 12.47 13.21 -3.43
C GLY A 11 13.61 13.24 -2.41
N GLN A 12 14.22 12.09 -2.10
CA GLN A 12 15.40 12.00 -1.22
C GLN A 12 16.72 12.06 -1.98
N ASP A 13 16.76 11.44 -3.15
CA ASP A 13 17.92 11.38 -4.02
C ASP A 13 17.46 11.46 -5.48
N ILE A 14 17.58 12.65 -6.07
CA ILE A 14 17.17 12.89 -7.46
C ILE A 14 18.13 12.22 -8.46
N GLU A 15 19.35 11.88 -8.03
CA GLU A 15 20.39 11.25 -8.84
C GLU A 15 20.39 9.71 -8.68
N ILE A 16 19.40 9.16 -7.97
CA ILE A 16 19.27 7.71 -7.78
C ILE A 16 19.28 6.99 -9.14
N SER A 17 20.12 5.95 -9.24
CA SER A 17 20.20 5.17 -10.48
C SER A 17 18.86 4.48 -10.76
N SER A 18 18.47 4.36 -12.03
CA SER A 18 17.26 3.62 -12.41
C SER A 18 17.26 2.18 -11.91
N LYS A 19 18.44 1.56 -11.80
CA LYS A 19 18.61 0.22 -11.23
C LYS A 19 18.24 0.19 -9.75
N ASP A 20 18.76 1.14 -8.97
CA ASP A 20 18.48 1.22 -7.54
C ASP A 20 17.04 1.63 -7.26
N LEU A 21 16.48 2.57 -8.02
CA LEU A 21 15.07 2.95 -7.90
C LEU A 21 14.14 1.75 -8.17
N ASN A 22 14.39 0.99 -9.25
CA ASN A 22 13.61 -0.21 -9.56
C ASN A 22 13.77 -1.32 -8.50
N ARG A 23 14.94 -1.42 -7.87
CA ARG A 23 15.15 -2.29 -6.72
C ARG A 23 14.30 -1.85 -5.53
N ARG A 24 14.30 -0.56 -5.18
CA ARG A 24 13.45 -0.02 -4.11
C ARG A 24 11.96 -0.23 -4.35
N ILE A 25 11.49 0.04 -5.58
CA ILE A 25 10.11 -0.23 -5.99
C ILE A 25 9.79 -1.70 -5.81
N SER A 26 10.68 -2.60 -6.27
CA SER A 26 10.52 -4.04 -6.08
C SER A 26 10.47 -4.43 -4.60
N GLU A 27 11.36 -3.91 -3.75
CA GLU A 27 11.40 -4.21 -2.32
C GLU A 27 10.11 -3.80 -1.59
N ASN A 28 9.50 -2.67 -1.96
CA ASN A 28 8.28 -2.15 -1.33
C ASN A 28 6.98 -2.64 -2.00
N SER A 29 7.05 -3.12 -3.24
CA SER A 29 5.87 -3.45 -4.06
C SER A 29 5.77 -4.93 -4.43
N LYS A 30 6.87 -5.71 -4.34
CA LYS A 30 6.85 -7.15 -4.63
C LYS A 30 6.62 -7.98 -3.37
N GLY A 31 5.58 -8.80 -3.48
CA GLY A 31 5.19 -9.82 -2.54
C GLY A 31 3.73 -9.65 -2.17
N ASP A 32 2.88 -10.64 -2.49
CA ASP A 32 1.53 -10.71 -1.93
C ASP A 32 1.58 -10.61 -0.40
N THR A 33 2.70 -11.03 0.21
CA THR A 33 2.96 -10.92 1.64
C THR A 33 3.02 -9.49 2.17
N SER A 34 3.53 -8.50 1.43
CA SER A 34 3.67 -7.12 1.95
C SER A 34 2.33 -6.39 2.00
N CYS A 35 1.65 -6.29 0.86
CA CYS A 35 0.32 -5.68 0.76
C CYS A 35 -0.75 -6.48 1.51
N ALA A 36 -0.69 -7.82 1.52
CA ALA A 36 -1.61 -8.61 2.32
C ALA A 36 -1.33 -8.44 3.82
N ALA A 37 -0.07 -8.40 4.27
CA ALA A 37 0.23 -8.15 5.69
C ALA A 37 -0.26 -6.77 6.15
N ASP A 38 -0.02 -5.72 5.35
CA ASP A 38 -0.53 -4.38 5.65
C ASP A 38 -2.06 -4.33 5.62
N GLY A 39 -2.69 -4.94 4.62
CA GLY A 39 -4.15 -5.04 4.54
C GLY A 39 -4.75 -5.87 5.68
N MET A 40 -4.08 -6.93 6.12
CA MET A 40 -4.49 -7.72 7.29
C MET A 40 -4.40 -6.91 8.58
N ARG A 41 -3.32 -6.14 8.76
CA ARG A 41 -3.12 -5.25 9.92
C ARG A 41 -4.16 -4.13 9.98
N LEU A 42 -4.59 -3.62 8.83
CA LEU A 42 -5.71 -2.68 8.71
C LEU A 42 -7.10 -3.33 8.88
N GLY A 43 -7.18 -4.65 9.02
CA GLY A 43 -8.46 -5.36 9.14
C GLY A 43 -9.28 -5.41 7.85
N LEU A 44 -8.65 -5.26 6.67
CA LEU A 44 -9.37 -5.21 5.40
C LEU A 44 -10.19 -6.48 5.12
N HIS A 45 -9.71 -7.64 5.55
CA HIS A 45 -10.44 -8.90 5.48
C HIS A 45 -11.82 -8.86 6.17
N LYS A 46 -12.03 -7.97 7.14
CA LYS A 46 -13.30 -7.82 7.87
C LYS A 46 -14.31 -6.90 7.17
N VAL A 47 -13.85 -6.06 6.25
CA VAL A 47 -14.67 -5.03 5.59
C VAL A 47 -14.81 -5.25 4.09
N VAL A 48 -13.87 -5.97 3.47
CA VAL A 48 -13.94 -6.32 2.05
C VAL A 48 -15.14 -7.23 1.81
N ARG A 49 -16.02 -6.81 0.90
CA ARG A 49 -17.17 -7.61 0.50
C ARG A 49 -16.74 -8.59 -0.58
N VAL A 50 -17.02 -9.86 -0.35
CA VAL A 50 -16.66 -10.94 -1.26
C VAL A 50 -17.88 -11.81 -1.56
N SER A 51 -17.83 -12.56 -2.66
CA SER A 51 -18.90 -13.50 -2.98
C SER A 51 -18.96 -14.64 -1.95
N PRO A 52 -20.10 -15.35 -1.78
CA PRO A 52 -20.28 -16.40 -0.76
C PRO A 52 -19.30 -17.58 -0.79
N LYS A 53 -18.42 -17.68 -1.81
CA LYS A 53 -17.40 -18.73 -1.95
C LYS A 53 -15.98 -18.18 -2.07
N THR A 54 -15.80 -16.90 -1.83
CA THR A 54 -14.49 -16.24 -1.89
C THR A 54 -13.97 -16.05 -0.47
N ASP A 55 -12.75 -16.50 -0.21
CA ASP A 55 -12.08 -16.28 1.07
C ASP A 55 -11.58 -14.84 1.18
N SER A 56 -12.20 -14.05 2.06
CA SER A 56 -11.82 -12.66 2.36
C SER A 56 -10.41 -12.51 2.96
N THR A 57 -9.85 -13.59 3.52
CA THR A 57 -8.51 -13.61 4.11
C THR A 57 -7.42 -14.03 3.11
N ALA A 58 -7.81 -14.50 1.92
CA ALA A 58 -6.88 -14.89 0.88
C ALA A 58 -5.93 -13.71 0.54
N PRO A 59 -4.60 -13.92 0.50
CA PRO A 59 -3.63 -12.84 0.31
C PRO A 59 -3.91 -11.97 -0.92
N ALA A 60 -4.32 -12.59 -2.03
CA ALA A 60 -4.68 -11.87 -3.25
C ALA A 60 -5.91 -10.95 -3.04
N VAL A 61 -6.92 -11.38 -2.27
CA VAL A 61 -8.11 -10.57 -1.99
C VAL A 61 -7.73 -9.37 -1.12
N VAL A 62 -7.00 -9.62 -0.03
CA VAL A 62 -6.59 -8.57 0.90
C VAL A 62 -5.63 -7.57 0.23
N CYS A 63 -4.66 -8.06 -0.54
CA CYS A 63 -3.72 -7.21 -1.27
C CYS A 63 -4.42 -6.35 -2.33
N ASN A 64 -5.40 -6.90 -3.06
CA ASN A 64 -6.19 -6.13 -4.01
C ASN A 64 -7.08 -5.09 -3.32
N ALA A 65 -7.69 -5.43 -2.18
CA ALA A 65 -8.44 -4.46 -1.37
C ALA A 65 -7.53 -3.32 -0.87
N PHE A 66 -6.32 -3.67 -0.41
CA PHE A 66 -5.31 -2.73 0.01
C PHE A 66 -4.94 -1.76 -1.12
N ARG A 67 -4.64 -2.27 -2.33
CA ARG A 67 -4.37 -1.46 -3.53
C ARG A 67 -5.55 -0.58 -3.93
N ALA A 68 -6.77 -1.11 -3.88
CA ALA A 68 -7.98 -0.40 -4.27
C ALA A 68 -8.23 0.84 -3.40
N ILE A 69 -7.98 0.77 -2.09
CA ILE A 69 -8.18 1.90 -1.17
C ILE A 69 -7.27 3.08 -1.54
N PHE A 70 -5.99 2.86 -1.85
CA PHE A 70 -5.11 3.96 -2.27
C PHE A 70 -5.50 4.54 -3.63
N GLY A 71 -5.99 3.70 -4.55
CA GLY A 71 -6.59 4.17 -5.79
C GLY A 71 -7.79 5.08 -5.51
N ALA A 72 -8.68 4.68 -4.61
CA ALA A 72 -9.83 5.49 -4.20
C ALA A 72 -9.43 6.81 -3.55
N ILE A 73 -8.43 6.82 -2.64
CA ILE A 73 -7.92 8.06 -2.02
C ILE A 73 -7.37 9.00 -3.08
N ALA A 74 -6.58 8.51 -4.05
CA ALA A 74 -6.04 9.34 -5.11
C ALA A 74 -7.14 9.96 -5.99
N MET A 75 -8.21 9.21 -6.26
CA MET A 75 -9.37 9.70 -7.01
C MET A 75 -10.17 10.74 -6.24
N ASP A 76 -10.43 10.50 -4.96
CA ASP A 76 -11.23 11.38 -4.10
C ASP A 76 -10.52 12.72 -3.85
N THR A 77 -9.23 12.67 -3.53
CA THR A 77 -8.39 13.87 -3.30
C THR A 77 -7.97 14.58 -4.60
N LYS A 78 -8.13 13.91 -5.75
CA LYS A 78 -7.58 14.31 -7.06
C LYS A 78 -6.06 14.54 -7.02
N LYS A 79 -5.35 13.91 -6.08
CA LYS A 79 -3.92 14.06 -5.84
C LYS A 79 -3.28 12.71 -5.49
N VAL A 80 -2.38 12.24 -6.35
CA VAL A 80 -1.69 10.96 -6.12
C VAL A 80 -0.76 11.02 -4.90
N ASP A 81 -0.20 12.18 -4.59
CA ASP A 81 0.70 12.39 -3.46
C ASP A 81 0.01 12.17 -2.11
N ASP A 82 -1.28 12.54 -1.99
CA ASP A 82 -2.05 12.33 -0.77
C ASP A 82 -2.22 10.83 -0.49
N ALA A 83 -2.52 10.03 -1.53
CA ALA A 83 -2.54 8.57 -1.42
C ALA A 83 -1.17 8.00 -1.05
N GLY A 84 -0.09 8.57 -1.59
CA GLY A 84 1.28 8.20 -1.24
C GLY A 84 1.63 8.48 0.21
N SER A 85 1.22 9.63 0.75
CA SER A 85 1.40 9.98 2.17
C SER A 85 0.71 8.98 3.08
N VAL A 86 -0.54 8.62 2.77
CA VAL A 86 -1.28 7.60 3.55
C VAL A 86 -0.61 6.23 3.43
N PHE A 87 -0.16 5.84 2.23
CA PHE A 87 0.55 4.58 2.02
C PHE A 87 1.77 4.46 2.94
N TRP A 88 2.61 5.49 3.01
CA TRP A 88 3.81 5.46 3.83
C TRP A 88 3.53 5.38 5.33
N LYS A 89 2.48 6.06 5.83
CA LYS A 89 2.03 5.94 7.23
C LYS A 89 1.58 4.53 7.57
N VAL A 90 0.91 3.86 6.64
CA VAL A 90 0.51 2.47 6.83
C VAL A 90 1.73 1.56 6.76
N HIS A 91 2.44 1.57 5.64
CA HIS A 91 3.54 0.65 5.32
C HIS A 91 4.71 0.73 6.33
N GLY A 92 5.03 1.93 6.82
CA GLY A 92 6.07 2.16 7.83
C GLY A 92 5.72 1.77 9.27
N GLY A 93 4.49 1.27 9.52
CA GLY A 93 4.09 0.75 10.83
C GLY A 93 3.22 1.68 11.69
N GLU A 94 2.97 2.93 11.31
CA GLU A 94 2.24 3.89 12.16
C GLU A 94 0.76 3.55 12.34
N ALA A 95 0.12 2.96 11.32
CA ALA A 95 -1.30 2.58 11.38
C ALA A 95 -1.64 1.58 12.52
N GLY A 96 -0.67 0.78 12.98
CA GLY A 96 -0.87 -0.13 14.12
C GLY A 96 -0.83 0.57 15.49
N ARG A 97 -0.20 1.75 15.59
CA ARG A 97 -0.14 2.54 16.83
C ARG A 97 -1.40 3.38 17.04
N ALA A 98 -2.02 3.86 15.97
CA ALA A 98 -3.25 4.66 16.04
C ALA A 98 -4.47 3.85 16.53
N MET A 99 -4.46 2.52 16.36
CA MET A 99 -5.51 1.63 16.88
C MET A 99 -5.25 1.11 18.30
N ALA A 100 -4.14 1.50 18.92
CA ALA A 100 -3.76 1.12 20.29
C ALA A 100 -3.96 2.28 21.30
N MET A 101 -4.70 3.33 20.91
CA MET A 101 -5.12 4.43 21.78
C MET A 101 -6.64 4.43 21.94
#